data_AF-A0A6P8UTQ3-F1
#
_entry.id   AF-A0A6P8UTQ3-F1
#
_cell.length_a   1.000
_cell.length_b   1.000
_cell.length_c   1.000
_cell.angle_alpha   90.00
_cell.angle_beta   90.00
_cell.angle_gamma   90.00
#
_symmetry.space_group_name_H-M   'P 1'
#
loop_
_entity.id
_entity.type
_entity.pdbx_description
1 polymer ?
#
loop_
_entity_poly.entity_id
_entity_poly.type
_entity_poly.pdbx_seq_one_letter_code
_entity_poly.pdbx_strand_id
1 'polypeptide(L)'
;MTDSLQSRLLFIDTEFRTLRLKAEDSSRRQHILNIKLKSKHPVEAPECSADLPVPLAITWTPQSTLEQLHSQFLLLLESLTEFWDVLDEIDSKTWILEPEKPSRSDTMRRIAIGNNTSIKVEVDPRHPKMLPECCLLGAEHVVTPLRNKLNANMHLWNPDSSVLHNLRDVLEIEFPSPATHEKSSFSVECGICYSYRLEDAIPDQVCNDPRCGQPFHQACLYEWLRALPSSRQSFNIVFGECPYCSKVGVFVFHKGVHCSLNRTHSSYLISTNLYRAFSLHCIQFFSCCSLCDAQSEVFDTPYLSFNQRQFYDFVWESFIYSPVRHKSPLHLFTKPSLVPHSISFSFCFSLLR
;
A
#
# COMPACT_ATOMS: atom_id res chain seq x y z
N MET A 1 15.78 41.77 20.58
CA MET A 1 14.89 40.69 20.09
C MET A 1 15.21 40.44 18.61
N THR A 2 16.34 39.80 18.33
CA THR A 2 16.89 39.62 16.97
C THR A 2 17.56 38.25 16.87
N ASP A 3 16.82 37.20 17.29
CA ASP A 3 17.39 35.87 17.57
C ASP A 3 16.46 34.71 17.12
N SER A 4 15.53 34.96 16.18
CA SER A 4 14.60 33.94 15.68
C SER A 4 15.24 33.02 14.63
N LEU A 5 16.03 33.57 13.71
CA LEU A 5 16.48 32.87 12.50
C LEU A 5 17.92 32.36 12.59
N GLN A 6 18.84 33.10 13.23
CA GLN A 6 20.22 32.64 13.46
C GLN A 6 20.27 31.38 14.34
N SER A 7 19.47 31.32 15.39
CA SER A 7 19.33 30.15 16.27
C SER A 7 18.75 28.90 15.56
N ARG A 8 18.12 29.08 14.39
CA ARG A 8 17.53 28.03 13.55
C ARG A 8 18.42 27.60 12.37
N LEU A 9 19.44 28.37 12.00
CA LEU A 9 20.31 28.06 10.87
C LEU A 9 21.25 26.90 11.21
N LEU A 10 21.13 25.77 10.50
CA LEU A 10 22.04 24.63 10.61
C LEU A 10 23.23 24.73 9.65
N PHE A 11 23.00 25.27 8.46
CA PHE A 11 23.99 25.34 7.39
C PHE A 11 23.67 26.49 6.44
N ILE A 12 24.71 27.14 5.94
CA ILE A 12 24.67 28.02 4.77
C ILE A 12 25.89 27.76 3.90
N ASP A 13 25.73 27.74 2.57
CA ASP A 13 26.86 27.60 1.65
C ASP A 13 27.65 28.91 1.49
N THR A 14 28.85 28.81 0.91
CA THR A 14 29.76 29.96 0.72
C THR A 14 29.24 30.99 -0.29
N GLU A 15 28.26 30.62 -1.12
CA GLU A 15 27.59 31.52 -2.07
C GLU A 15 26.30 32.15 -1.51
N PHE A 16 25.92 31.83 -0.27
CA PHE A 16 24.66 32.26 0.37
C PHE A 16 23.40 31.91 -0.45
N ARG A 17 23.47 30.85 -1.27
CA ARG A 17 22.33 30.34 -2.06
C ARG A 17 21.61 29.19 -1.36
N THR A 18 22.34 28.31 -0.68
CA THR A 18 21.76 27.12 -0.05
C THR A 18 21.78 27.27 1.45
N LEU A 19 20.60 27.22 2.08
CA LEU A 19 20.43 27.26 3.53
C LEU A 19 19.76 25.96 4.00
N ARG A 20 20.07 25.55 5.24
CA ARG A 20 19.28 24.55 5.97
C ARG A 20 18.83 25.14 7.29
N LEU A 21 17.52 25.15 7.52
CA LEU A 21 16.92 25.58 8.78
C LEU A 21 16.43 24.36 9.55
N LYS A 22 16.68 24.30 10.86
CA LYS A 22 15.97 23.35 11.72
C LYS A 22 14.57 23.85 12.03
N ALA A 23 13.67 22.91 12.22
CA ALA A 23 12.40 23.10 12.89
C ALA A 23 12.23 21.98 13.92
N GLU A 24 11.32 22.20 14.86
CA GLU A 24 10.94 21.23 15.87
C GLU A 24 9.41 21.27 15.95
N ASP A 25 8.76 20.10 15.96
CA ASP A 25 7.31 19.99 16.13
C ASP A 25 6.90 19.90 17.61
N SER A 26 5.60 19.94 17.88
CA SER A 26 5.03 19.79 19.23
C SER A 26 5.43 18.49 19.94
N SER A 27 5.71 17.40 19.22
CA SER A 27 6.26 16.13 19.74
C SER A 27 7.79 16.14 19.88
N ARG A 28 8.44 17.31 19.77
CA ARG A 28 9.89 17.53 19.94
C ARG A 28 10.77 16.85 18.87
N ARG A 29 10.20 16.44 17.75
CA ARG A 29 10.95 15.82 16.65
C ARG A 29 11.64 16.91 15.82
N GLN A 30 12.88 16.65 15.43
CA GLN A 30 13.66 17.58 14.63
C GLN A 30 13.43 17.35 13.14
N HIS A 31 13.17 18.45 12.43
CA HIS A 31 12.92 18.48 10.99
C HIS A 31 13.90 19.45 10.32
N ILE A 32 14.31 19.16 9.08
CA ILE A 32 15.25 20.01 8.33
C ILE A 32 14.58 20.52 7.06
N LEU A 33 14.53 21.85 6.95
CA LEU A 33 14.09 22.55 5.76
C LEU A 33 15.30 23.01 4.95
N ASN A 34 15.49 22.43 3.77
CA ASN A 34 16.48 22.86 2.79
C ASN A 34 15.85 23.94 1.91
N ILE A 35 16.55 25.08 1.78
CA ILE A 35 16.12 26.24 1.01
C ILE A 35 17.23 26.58 0.01
N LYS A 36 16.90 26.71 -1.27
CA LYS A 36 17.82 27.09 -2.32
C LYS A 36 17.31 28.35 -3.02
N LEU A 37 18.00 29.46 -2.78
CA LEU A 37 17.72 30.77 -3.37
C LEU A 37 18.16 30.78 -4.83
N LYS A 38 17.25 31.23 -5.69
CA LYS A 38 17.50 31.40 -7.12
C LYS A 38 18.13 32.75 -7.41
N SER A 39 18.74 32.91 -8.59
CA SER A 39 19.45 34.14 -8.99
C SER A 39 18.56 35.40 -9.03
N LYS A 40 17.23 35.24 -9.10
CA LYS A 40 16.23 36.32 -9.10
C LYS A 40 15.44 36.44 -7.79
N HIS A 41 15.89 35.81 -6.70
CA HIS A 41 15.28 35.96 -5.39
C HIS A 41 15.33 37.43 -4.92
N PRO A 42 14.26 38.00 -4.29
CA PRO A 42 13.01 37.36 -3.87
C PRO A 42 11.90 37.35 -4.92
N VAL A 43 12.10 37.92 -6.11
CA VAL A 43 11.08 37.95 -7.19
C VAL A 43 10.70 36.54 -7.63
N GLU A 44 11.70 35.65 -7.71
CA GLU A 44 11.47 34.22 -7.91
C GLU A 44 11.48 33.47 -6.57
N ALA A 45 10.52 32.56 -6.39
CA ALA A 45 10.39 31.74 -5.20
C ALA A 45 11.60 30.80 -5.01
N PRO A 46 12.08 30.59 -3.76
CA PRO A 46 13.14 29.64 -3.48
C PRO A 46 12.67 28.20 -3.69
N GLU A 47 13.58 27.33 -4.14
CA GLU A 47 13.36 25.88 -4.12
C GLU A 47 13.43 25.38 -2.67
N CYS A 48 12.38 24.70 -2.20
CA CYS A 48 12.28 24.21 -0.82
C CYS A 48 12.08 22.70 -0.81
N SER A 49 12.78 21.99 0.08
CA SER A 49 12.60 20.54 0.28
C SER A 49 12.88 20.12 1.73
N ALA A 50 12.13 19.12 2.18
CA ALA A 50 12.23 18.50 3.50
C ALA A 50 11.71 17.04 3.39
N ASP A 51 12.09 16.19 4.34
CA ASP A 51 11.66 14.79 4.40
C ASP A 51 10.21 14.70 4.89
N LEU A 52 9.27 14.96 3.99
CA LEU A 52 7.83 15.05 4.27
C LEU A 52 7.05 14.00 3.48
N PRO A 53 5.97 13.45 4.05
CA PRO A 53 5.12 12.45 3.40
C PRO A 53 4.10 13.10 2.43
N VAL A 54 4.11 14.43 2.32
CA VAL A 54 3.27 15.23 1.44
C VAL A 54 4.09 16.34 0.76
N PRO A 55 3.69 16.83 -0.43
CA PRO A 55 4.41 17.90 -1.11
C PRO A 55 4.49 19.19 -0.29
N LEU A 56 5.69 19.78 -0.20
CA LEU A 56 5.94 21.05 0.48
C LEU A 56 5.42 22.23 -0.36
N ALA A 57 4.15 22.57 -0.19
CA ALA A 57 3.52 23.72 -0.85
C ALA A 57 3.76 25.02 -0.08
N ILE A 58 4.77 25.79 -0.47
CA ILE A 58 5.04 27.13 0.06
C ILE A 58 4.34 28.19 -0.79
N THR A 59 3.55 29.05 -0.17
CA THR A 59 3.04 30.28 -0.78
C THR A 59 4.13 31.36 -0.70
N TRP A 60 4.54 31.90 -1.85
CA TRP A 60 5.60 32.90 -1.94
C TRP A 60 5.19 34.08 -2.83
N THR A 61 5.54 35.28 -2.39
CA THR A 61 5.45 36.54 -3.14
C THR A 61 6.77 37.30 -3.05
N PRO A 62 7.06 38.29 -3.91
CA PRO A 62 8.29 39.10 -3.81
C PRO A 62 8.45 39.88 -2.50
N GLN A 63 7.38 40.00 -1.70
CA GLN A 63 7.36 40.62 -0.37
C GLN A 63 7.47 39.60 0.77
N SER A 64 7.52 38.31 0.46
CA SER A 64 7.66 37.23 1.43
C SER A 64 9.07 37.16 2.00
N THR A 65 9.19 36.66 3.23
CA THR A 65 10.45 36.55 3.98
C THR A 65 10.75 35.10 4.36
N LEU A 66 12.02 34.80 4.66
CA LEU A 66 12.41 33.47 5.14
C LEU A 66 11.75 33.09 6.48
N GLU A 67 11.40 34.07 7.33
CA GLU A 67 10.65 33.80 8.57
C GLU A 67 9.20 33.38 8.24
N GLN A 68 8.50 34.06 7.32
CA GLN A 68 7.15 33.65 6.89
C GLN A 68 7.15 32.28 6.19
N LEU A 69 8.21 31.95 5.46
CA LEU A 69 8.41 30.64 4.84
C LEU A 69 8.62 29.57 5.92
N HIS A 70 9.45 29.84 6.94
CA HIS A 70 9.65 28.94 8.07
C HIS A 70 8.37 28.75 8.90
N SER A 71 7.57 29.80 9.12
CA SER A 71 6.25 29.68 9.77
C SER A 71 5.26 28.83 8.98
N GLN A 72 5.25 28.92 7.63
CA GLN A 72 4.44 28.01 6.80
C GLN A 72 4.90 26.55 6.94
N PHE A 73 6.21 26.32 7.01
CA PHE A 73 6.75 24.98 7.25
C PHE A 73 6.35 24.44 8.63
N LEU A 74 6.46 25.24 9.70
CA LEU A 74 6.01 24.85 11.04
C LEU A 74 4.52 24.45 11.07
N LEU A 75 3.64 25.23 10.42
CA LEU A 75 2.22 24.89 10.33
C LEU A 75 1.96 23.56 9.60
N LEU A 76 2.76 23.23 8.58
CA LEU A 76 2.71 21.94 7.89
C LEU A 76 3.19 20.80 8.80
N LEU A 77 4.27 21.00 9.56
CA LEU A 77 4.75 20.01 10.55
C LEU A 77 3.67 19.70 11.59
N GLU A 78 3.05 20.73 12.18
CA GLU A 78 1.99 20.54 13.17
C GLU A 78 0.80 19.75 12.61
N SER A 79 0.44 19.96 11.33
CA SER A 79 -0.62 19.19 10.66
C SER A 79 -0.29 17.71 10.39
N LEU A 80 0.99 17.33 10.49
CA LEU A 80 1.50 15.96 10.29
C LEU A 80 1.88 15.25 11.60
N THR A 81 1.71 15.92 12.74
CA THR A 81 2.07 15.41 14.08
C THR A 81 1.48 14.02 14.35
N GLU A 82 0.16 13.86 14.14
CA GLU A 82 -0.55 12.59 14.38
C GLU A 82 -0.08 11.45 13.46
N PHE A 83 0.33 11.77 12.22
CA PHE A 83 0.88 10.78 11.29
C PHE A 83 2.23 10.25 11.78
N TRP A 84 3.11 11.14 12.23
CA TRP A 84 4.39 10.70 12.80
C TRP A 84 4.23 10.04 14.17
N ASP A 85 3.25 10.42 14.99
CA ASP A 85 2.97 9.74 16.26
C ASP A 85 2.55 8.28 16.03
N VAL A 86 1.73 8.02 15.01
CA VAL A 86 1.36 6.66 14.57
C VAL A 86 2.58 5.85 14.13
N LEU A 87 3.46 6.44 13.31
CA LEU A 87 4.65 5.74 12.84
C LEU A 87 5.70 5.54 13.94
N ASP A 88 5.89 6.51 14.84
CA ASP A 88 6.79 6.38 15.99
C ASP A 88 6.34 5.26 16.95
N GLU A 89 5.02 5.05 17.12
CA GLU A 89 4.52 3.88 17.86
C GLU A 89 4.86 2.56 17.16
N ILE A 90 4.59 2.47 15.86
CA ILE A 90 4.84 1.27 15.05
C ILE A 90 6.34 0.92 15.05
N ASP A 91 7.20 1.91 14.79
CA ASP A 91 8.65 1.77 14.68
C ASP A 91 9.31 1.43 16.03
N SER A 92 8.74 1.88 17.15
CA SER A 92 9.28 1.57 18.49
C SER A 92 8.80 0.24 19.07
N LYS A 93 7.60 -0.23 18.71
CA LYS A 93 6.99 -1.42 19.31
C LYS A 93 7.09 -2.69 18.46
N THR A 94 7.27 -2.58 17.15
CA THR A 94 7.23 -3.71 16.21
C THR A 94 8.55 -3.93 15.47
N TRP A 95 8.70 -5.09 14.82
CA TRP A 95 9.88 -5.39 14.03
C TRP A 95 9.75 -4.95 12.56
N ILE A 96 10.34 -3.79 12.23
CA ILE A 96 10.33 -3.21 10.87
C ILE A 96 11.36 -3.89 9.97
N LEU A 97 10.92 -4.38 8.82
CA LEU A 97 11.73 -5.03 7.80
C LEU A 97 12.13 -4.06 6.66
N GLU A 98 11.18 -3.22 6.25
CA GLU A 98 11.33 -2.22 5.18
C GLU A 98 10.51 -0.95 5.53
N PRO A 99 11.07 0.27 5.34
CA PRO A 99 12.49 0.56 5.10
C PRO A 99 13.36 0.22 6.34
N GLU A 100 14.64 -0.08 6.15
CA GLU A 100 15.54 -0.41 7.28
C GLU A 100 15.86 0.79 8.17
N LYS A 101 15.81 2.00 7.59
CA LYS A 101 16.04 3.27 8.26
C LYS A 101 14.94 4.23 7.82
N PRO A 102 13.76 4.18 8.44
CA PRO A 102 12.65 5.03 8.02
C PRO A 102 12.97 6.52 8.13
N SER A 103 12.62 7.26 7.08
CA SER A 103 12.61 8.71 7.03
C SER A 103 11.24 9.27 7.42
N ARG A 104 11.16 10.59 7.64
CA ARG A 104 9.89 11.27 7.92
C ARG A 104 8.97 11.39 6.69
N SER A 105 9.48 11.10 5.49
CA SER A 105 8.71 10.95 4.25
C SER A 105 8.12 9.56 4.02
N ASP A 106 8.60 8.51 4.69
CA ASP A 106 8.15 7.14 4.44
C ASP A 106 6.78 6.86 5.07
N THR A 107 5.76 6.70 4.23
CA THR A 107 4.37 6.38 4.59
C THR A 107 4.11 4.88 4.81
N MET A 108 5.00 4.04 4.30
CA MET A 108 4.91 2.57 4.34
C MET A 108 5.75 1.99 5.48
N ARG A 109 5.24 0.94 6.12
CA ARG A 109 6.04 0.02 6.97
C ARG A 109 5.74 -1.43 6.62
N ARG A 110 6.78 -2.21 6.31
CA ARG A 110 6.70 -3.68 6.30
C ARG A 110 7.07 -4.19 7.68
N ILE A 111 6.07 -4.70 8.39
CA ILE A 111 6.18 -5.19 9.77
C ILE A 111 6.23 -6.72 9.74
N ALA A 112 7.16 -7.34 10.48
CA ALA A 112 7.16 -8.79 10.66
C ALA A 112 5.95 -9.24 11.50
N ILE A 113 5.30 -10.34 11.11
CA ILE A 113 4.26 -11.01 11.89
C ILE A 113 4.79 -12.34 12.44
N GLY A 114 5.64 -13.02 11.68
CA GLY A 114 6.28 -14.27 12.06
C GLY A 114 7.31 -14.71 11.03
N ASN A 115 7.79 -15.94 11.14
CA ASN A 115 8.80 -16.47 10.23
C ASN A 115 8.29 -16.43 8.78
N ASN A 116 9.06 -15.80 7.88
CA ASN A 116 8.74 -15.59 6.47
C ASN A 116 7.35 -14.97 6.21
N THR A 117 6.79 -14.25 7.20
CA THR A 117 5.43 -13.68 7.14
C THR A 117 5.41 -12.25 7.68
N SER A 118 4.86 -11.33 6.90
CA SER A 118 4.88 -9.89 7.18
C SER A 118 3.64 -9.19 6.63
N ILE A 119 3.38 -7.97 7.10
CA ILE A 119 2.35 -7.08 6.56
C ILE A 119 3.01 -5.77 6.12
N LYS A 120 2.70 -5.31 4.91
CA LYS A 120 2.94 -3.92 4.50
C LYS A 120 1.72 -3.09 4.90
N VAL A 121 1.97 -2.00 5.60
CA VAL A 121 0.97 -1.04 6.10
C VAL A 121 1.31 0.32 5.50
N GLU A 122 0.39 0.89 4.72
CA GLU A 122 0.52 2.21 4.09
C GLU A 122 -0.42 3.20 4.81
N VAL A 123 0.14 4.18 5.53
CA VAL A 123 -0.62 5.14 6.34
C VAL A 123 -0.85 6.43 5.53
N ASP A 124 -2.10 6.87 5.35
CA ASP A 124 -2.40 8.18 4.73
C ASP A 124 -1.99 9.31 5.67
N PRO A 125 -1.05 10.20 5.28
CA PRO A 125 -0.62 11.32 6.12
C PRO A 125 -1.71 12.32 6.47
N ARG A 126 -2.82 12.34 5.73
CA ARG A 126 -3.98 13.22 6.00
C ARG A 126 -5.01 12.60 6.92
N HIS A 127 -5.02 11.28 7.07
CA HIS A 127 -6.02 10.54 7.84
C HIS A 127 -5.36 9.35 8.58
N PRO A 128 -4.31 9.59 9.39
CA PRO A 128 -3.38 8.53 9.82
C PRO A 128 -4.00 7.47 10.75
N LYS A 129 -5.17 7.74 11.35
CA LYS A 129 -5.90 6.78 12.20
C LYS A 129 -7.01 6.00 11.47
N MET A 130 -7.22 6.25 10.17
CA MET A 130 -8.11 5.42 9.36
C MET A 130 -7.47 4.06 9.05
N LEU A 131 -8.29 3.08 8.64
CA LEU A 131 -7.82 1.75 8.20
C LEU A 131 -6.80 1.92 7.04
N PRO A 132 -5.52 1.58 7.24
CA PRO A 132 -4.47 1.74 6.23
C PRO A 132 -4.59 0.68 5.13
N GLU A 133 -3.98 0.92 3.96
CA GLU A 133 -3.85 -0.13 2.94
C GLU A 133 -2.89 -1.22 3.46
N CYS A 134 -3.40 -2.45 3.53
CA CYS A 134 -2.76 -3.59 4.19
C CYS A 134 -2.47 -4.72 3.18
N CYS A 135 -1.20 -5.09 3.02
CA CYS A 135 -0.79 -6.19 2.15
C CYS A 135 -0.02 -7.27 2.92
N LEU A 136 -0.63 -8.44 3.11
CA LEU A 136 -0.03 -9.60 3.76
C LEU A 136 0.89 -10.35 2.79
N LEU A 137 2.13 -10.62 3.21
CA LEU A 137 3.19 -11.25 2.43
C LEU A 137 3.73 -12.47 3.18
N GLY A 138 3.75 -13.62 2.52
CA GLY A 138 4.21 -14.91 3.07
C GLY A 138 3.66 -16.08 2.23
N ALA A 139 3.85 -17.31 2.69
CA ALA A 139 3.24 -18.47 2.04
C ALA A 139 1.71 -18.43 2.17
N GLU A 140 0.98 -18.79 1.12
CA GLU A 140 -0.47 -18.55 0.99
C GLU A 140 -1.29 -19.24 2.11
N HIS A 141 -0.83 -20.40 2.57
CA HIS A 141 -1.45 -21.14 3.67
C HIS A 141 -1.29 -20.45 5.05
N VAL A 142 -0.31 -19.55 5.19
CA VAL A 142 -0.09 -18.73 6.40
C VAL A 142 -0.83 -17.39 6.31
N VAL A 143 -0.82 -16.74 5.14
CA VAL A 143 -1.47 -15.42 4.98
C VAL A 143 -2.98 -15.51 4.76
N THR A 144 -3.52 -16.61 4.24
CA THR A 144 -4.99 -16.76 4.05
C THR A 144 -5.78 -16.63 5.35
N PRO A 145 -5.44 -17.31 6.46
CA PRO A 145 -6.11 -17.10 7.75
C PRO A 145 -6.07 -15.64 8.23
N LEU A 146 -4.91 -14.98 8.12
CA LEU A 146 -4.74 -13.56 8.53
C LEU A 146 -5.59 -12.62 7.66
N ARG A 147 -5.66 -12.88 6.34
CA ARG A 147 -6.49 -12.14 5.39
C ARG A 147 -7.97 -12.31 5.69
N ASN A 148 -8.39 -13.50 6.08
CA ASN A 148 -9.77 -13.77 6.48
C ASN A 148 -10.14 -13.02 7.77
N LYS A 149 -9.25 -13.00 8.77
CA LYS A 149 -9.44 -12.20 10.00
C LYS A 149 -9.53 -10.70 9.70
N LEU A 150 -8.57 -10.16 8.94
CA LEU A 150 -8.59 -8.77 8.49
C LEU A 150 -9.92 -8.38 7.83
N ASN A 151 -10.41 -9.23 6.91
CA ASN A 151 -11.67 -8.97 6.22
C ASN A 151 -12.90 -9.11 7.12
N ALA A 152 -12.92 -10.09 8.03
CA ALA A 152 -14.03 -10.27 8.96
C ALA A 152 -14.10 -9.14 9.99
N ASN A 153 -12.96 -8.72 10.52
CA ASN A 153 -12.85 -7.83 11.67
C ASN A 153 -12.65 -6.34 11.28
N MET A 154 -12.52 -5.99 9.99
CA MET A 154 -12.28 -4.58 9.57
C MET A 154 -13.31 -3.57 10.11
N HIS A 155 -14.54 -4.02 10.38
CA HIS A 155 -15.62 -3.21 10.92
C HIS A 155 -15.43 -2.83 12.41
N LEU A 156 -14.48 -3.47 13.10
CA LEU A 156 -14.09 -3.18 14.47
C LEU A 156 -13.02 -2.07 14.55
N TRP A 157 -12.53 -1.57 13.41
CA TRP A 157 -11.51 -0.52 13.38
C TRP A 157 -12.02 0.76 14.06
N ASN A 158 -11.36 1.16 15.13
CA ASN A 158 -11.70 2.33 15.93
C ASN A 158 -10.69 3.47 15.72
N PRO A 159 -11.06 4.59 15.07
CA PRO A 159 -10.18 5.75 14.91
C PRO A 159 -9.77 6.44 16.22
N ASP A 160 -10.45 6.17 17.35
CA ASP A 160 -10.01 6.67 18.67
C ASP A 160 -8.90 5.80 19.30
N SER A 161 -8.72 4.56 18.79
CA SER A 161 -7.63 3.65 19.17
C SER A 161 -6.42 3.85 18.26
N SER A 162 -5.23 3.46 18.73
CA SER A 162 -4.02 3.56 17.90
C SER A 162 -4.03 2.54 16.75
N VAL A 163 -3.35 2.87 15.65
CA VAL A 163 -3.25 2.00 14.46
C VAL A 163 -2.67 0.63 14.82
N LEU A 164 -1.63 0.59 15.67
CA LEU A 164 -1.03 -0.67 16.11
C LEU A 164 -1.98 -1.51 16.97
N HIS A 165 -2.78 -0.89 17.84
CA HIS A 165 -3.79 -1.60 18.62
C HIS A 165 -4.89 -2.17 17.71
N ASN A 166 -5.43 -1.36 16.80
CA ASN A 166 -6.42 -1.83 15.83
C ASN A 166 -5.88 -2.99 14.97
N LEU A 167 -4.63 -2.93 14.51
CA LEU A 167 -4.00 -4.01 13.75
C LEU A 167 -3.88 -5.31 14.56
N ARG A 168 -3.53 -5.24 15.85
CA ARG A 168 -3.48 -6.43 16.75
C ARG A 168 -4.85 -7.07 16.91
N ASP A 169 -5.87 -6.26 17.15
CA ASP A 169 -7.23 -6.74 17.41
C ASP A 169 -7.89 -7.30 16.14
N VAL A 170 -7.77 -6.60 15.02
CA VAL A 170 -8.36 -6.98 13.73
C VAL A 170 -7.70 -8.24 13.15
N LEU A 171 -6.37 -8.38 13.25
CA LEU A 171 -5.66 -9.59 12.84
C LEU A 171 -5.67 -10.70 13.91
N GLU A 172 -6.09 -10.38 15.14
CA GLU A 172 -6.00 -11.22 16.34
C GLU A 172 -4.60 -11.85 16.50
N ILE A 173 -3.57 -11.01 16.54
CA ILE A 173 -2.17 -11.40 16.71
C ILE A 173 -1.45 -10.52 17.72
N GLU A 174 -0.35 -11.05 18.26
CA GLU A 174 0.70 -10.24 18.89
C GLU A 174 1.82 -9.98 17.88
N PHE A 175 2.24 -8.72 17.74
CA PHE A 175 3.39 -8.38 16.89
C PHE A 175 4.70 -8.72 17.61
N PRO A 176 5.70 -9.29 16.91
CA PRO A 176 7.04 -9.42 17.44
C PRO A 176 7.65 -8.04 17.69
N SER A 177 8.26 -7.87 18.85
CA SER A 177 8.81 -6.60 19.33
C SER A 177 10.35 -6.66 19.43
N PRO A 178 11.07 -5.55 19.15
CA PRO A 178 12.51 -5.43 19.40
C PRO A 178 12.96 -5.83 20.82
N ALA A 179 12.06 -5.68 21.81
CA ALA A 179 12.33 -6.01 23.20
C ALA A 179 12.24 -7.51 23.54
N THR A 180 11.63 -8.31 22.66
CA THR A 180 11.33 -9.74 22.91
C THR A 180 11.88 -10.69 21.84
N HIS A 181 12.27 -10.18 20.69
CA HIS A 181 12.76 -10.98 19.55
C HIS A 181 14.03 -10.39 18.95
N GLU A 182 14.95 -11.25 18.51
CA GLU A 182 16.16 -10.83 17.82
C GLU A 182 15.92 -10.58 16.33
N LYS A 183 16.71 -9.66 15.73
CA LYS A 183 16.72 -9.40 14.29
C LYS A 183 16.96 -10.66 13.44
N SER A 184 17.77 -11.57 13.95
CA SER A 184 18.12 -12.85 13.33
C SER A 184 16.88 -13.70 12.99
N SER A 185 15.86 -13.70 13.84
CA SER A 185 14.63 -14.49 13.67
C SER A 185 13.82 -14.15 12.43
N PHE A 186 13.97 -12.92 11.90
CA PHE A 186 13.20 -12.43 10.74
C PHE A 186 14.08 -12.14 9.52
N SER A 187 15.41 -12.26 9.64
CA SER A 187 16.36 -11.92 8.58
C SER A 187 16.76 -13.16 7.74
N VAL A 188 15.77 -13.92 7.26
CA VAL A 188 15.99 -15.18 6.56
C VAL A 188 16.52 -14.93 5.14
N GLU A 189 17.65 -15.56 4.80
CA GLU A 189 18.35 -15.38 3.53
C GLU A 189 17.59 -15.93 2.32
N CYS A 190 17.78 -15.31 1.16
CA CYS A 190 17.27 -15.82 -0.11
C CYS A 190 17.96 -17.14 -0.47
N GLY A 191 17.16 -18.15 -0.83
CA GLY A 191 17.70 -19.46 -1.20
C GLY A 191 18.55 -19.51 -2.48
N ILE A 192 18.59 -18.45 -3.28
CA ILE A 192 19.36 -18.42 -4.53
C ILE A 192 20.68 -17.66 -4.37
N CYS A 193 20.69 -16.53 -3.67
CA CYS A 193 21.89 -15.69 -3.52
C CYS A 193 22.54 -15.75 -2.13
N TYR A 194 21.94 -16.48 -1.16
CA TYR A 194 22.42 -16.60 0.22
C TYR A 194 22.71 -15.25 0.89
N SER A 195 21.85 -14.26 0.61
CA SER A 195 21.87 -12.96 1.26
C SER A 195 20.46 -12.60 1.73
N TYR A 196 20.37 -11.91 2.86
CA TYR A 196 19.12 -11.27 3.30
C TYR A 196 18.84 -9.96 2.54
N ARG A 197 19.86 -9.22 2.10
CA ARG A 197 19.67 -8.00 1.30
C ARG A 197 20.29 -8.11 -0.08
N LEU A 198 19.52 -7.75 -1.10
CA LEU A 198 19.96 -7.50 -2.45
C LEU A 198 19.62 -6.05 -2.77
N GLU A 199 20.61 -5.17 -2.63
CA GLU A 199 20.37 -3.72 -2.51
C GLU A 199 19.37 -3.46 -1.34
N ASP A 200 18.30 -2.70 -1.57
CA ASP A 200 17.27 -2.45 -0.54
C ASP A 200 16.27 -3.62 -0.38
N ALA A 201 16.21 -4.54 -1.35
CA ALA A 201 15.22 -5.62 -1.37
C ALA A 201 15.55 -6.78 -0.42
N ILE A 202 14.51 -7.33 0.21
CA ILE A 202 14.57 -8.53 1.07
C ILE A 202 13.73 -9.68 0.48
N PRO A 203 13.94 -10.94 0.90
CA PRO A 203 13.15 -12.07 0.44
C PRO A 203 11.67 -11.92 0.79
N ASP A 204 10.81 -12.03 -0.22
CA ASP A 204 9.36 -11.86 -0.10
C ASP A 204 8.55 -12.87 -0.93
N GLN A 205 9.19 -13.56 -1.89
CA GLN A 205 8.62 -14.70 -2.60
C GLN A 205 8.86 -15.97 -1.79
N VAL A 206 7.82 -16.49 -1.15
CA VAL A 206 7.93 -17.68 -0.28
C VAL A 206 7.37 -18.90 -1.00
N CYS A 207 8.05 -20.05 -0.91
CA CYS A 207 7.52 -21.30 -1.45
C CYS A 207 6.23 -21.71 -0.74
N ASN A 208 5.18 -21.98 -1.51
CA ASN A 208 3.86 -22.33 -0.97
C ASN A 208 3.70 -23.77 -0.45
N ASP A 209 4.64 -24.70 -0.72
CA ASP A 209 4.61 -26.03 -0.09
C ASP A 209 4.91 -25.89 1.42
N PRO A 210 4.00 -26.33 2.33
CA PRO A 210 4.17 -26.15 3.78
C PRO A 210 5.40 -26.82 4.40
N ARG A 211 6.07 -27.74 3.69
CA ARG A 211 7.30 -28.40 4.13
C ARG A 211 8.56 -27.72 3.59
N CYS A 212 8.40 -26.72 2.72
CA CYS A 212 9.49 -25.97 2.13
C CYS A 212 9.60 -24.58 2.77
N GLY A 213 8.62 -23.69 2.52
CA GLY A 213 8.60 -22.34 3.07
C GLY A 213 9.84 -21.48 2.76
N GLN A 214 10.73 -21.89 1.85
CA GLN A 214 11.96 -21.16 1.52
C GLN A 214 11.61 -19.80 0.89
N PRO A 215 12.19 -18.70 1.40
CA PRO A 215 12.01 -17.37 0.81
C PRO A 215 13.09 -17.06 -0.25
N PHE A 216 12.72 -16.20 -1.19
CA PHE A 216 13.56 -15.70 -2.27
C PHE A 216 13.30 -14.21 -2.53
N HIS A 217 14.30 -13.47 -2.99
CA HIS A 217 14.07 -12.15 -3.61
C HIS A 217 13.29 -12.31 -4.92
N GLN A 218 12.40 -11.35 -5.22
CA GLN A 218 11.70 -11.29 -6.52
C GLN A 218 12.66 -11.43 -7.71
N ALA A 219 13.76 -10.68 -7.73
CA ALA A 219 14.74 -10.70 -8.82
C ALA A 219 15.40 -12.07 -8.98
N CYS A 220 15.89 -12.67 -7.89
CA CYS A 220 16.56 -13.96 -7.95
C CYS A 220 15.63 -15.07 -8.45
N LEU A 221 14.40 -15.14 -7.93
CA LEU A 221 13.46 -16.17 -8.33
C LEU A 221 12.91 -15.95 -9.76
N TYR A 222 12.71 -14.70 -10.17
CA TYR A 222 12.30 -14.38 -11.53
C TYR A 222 13.37 -14.79 -12.55
N GLU A 223 14.63 -14.41 -12.33
CA GLU A 223 15.75 -14.75 -13.21
C GLU A 223 16.00 -16.27 -13.26
N TRP A 224 15.80 -16.98 -12.14
CA TRP A 224 15.83 -18.44 -12.14
C TRP A 224 14.70 -19.04 -12.98
N LEU A 225 13.43 -18.70 -12.70
CA LEU A 225 12.28 -19.34 -13.33
C LEU A 225 12.20 -19.04 -14.83
N ARG A 226 12.54 -17.82 -15.28
CA ARG A 226 12.52 -17.46 -16.71
C ARG A 226 13.55 -18.21 -17.56
N ALA A 227 14.60 -18.76 -16.94
CA ALA A 227 15.62 -19.55 -17.62
C ALA A 227 15.18 -21.02 -17.85
N LEU A 228 14.13 -21.49 -17.18
CA LEU A 228 13.67 -22.87 -17.27
C LEU A 228 12.61 -23.06 -18.39
N PRO A 229 12.77 -24.03 -19.31
CA PRO A 229 11.81 -24.30 -20.38
C PRO A 229 10.49 -24.93 -19.87
N SER A 230 10.46 -25.41 -18.63
CA SER A 230 9.25 -25.89 -17.95
C SER A 230 8.36 -24.76 -17.44
N SER A 231 8.92 -23.57 -17.20
CA SER A 231 8.17 -22.42 -16.66
C SER A 231 7.17 -21.86 -17.67
N ARG A 232 6.08 -21.27 -17.17
CA ARG A 232 5.07 -20.55 -17.97
C ARG A 232 4.81 -19.20 -17.32
N GLN A 233 4.75 -18.14 -18.11
CA GLN A 233 4.44 -16.79 -17.63
C GLN A 233 3.09 -16.32 -18.17
N SER A 234 2.30 -15.69 -17.31
CA SER A 234 1.09 -14.94 -17.69
C SER A 234 1.14 -13.60 -16.96
N PHE A 235 1.30 -12.52 -17.73
CA PHE A 235 1.55 -11.17 -17.20
C PHE A 235 2.69 -11.14 -16.17
N ASN A 236 2.36 -10.87 -14.90
CA ASN A 236 3.30 -10.79 -13.77
C ASN A 236 3.32 -12.07 -12.91
N ILE A 237 2.65 -13.14 -13.34
CA ILE A 237 2.59 -14.43 -12.66
C ILE A 237 3.48 -15.43 -13.43
N VAL A 238 4.35 -16.14 -12.72
CA VAL A 238 5.14 -17.25 -13.26
C VAL A 238 4.76 -18.55 -12.56
N PHE A 239 4.45 -19.56 -13.36
CA PHE A 239 4.23 -20.94 -12.94
C PHE A 239 5.53 -21.71 -13.20
N GLY A 240 6.05 -22.41 -12.20
CA GLY A 240 7.29 -23.16 -12.33
C GLY A 240 7.65 -23.89 -11.05
N GLU A 241 8.75 -24.64 -11.07
CA GLU A 241 9.17 -25.45 -9.92
C GLU A 241 10.03 -24.63 -8.94
N CYS A 242 9.76 -24.77 -7.65
CA CYS A 242 10.59 -24.19 -6.60
C CYS A 242 12.01 -24.76 -6.67
N PRO A 243 13.08 -23.94 -6.64
CA PRO A 243 14.47 -24.41 -6.72
C PRO A 243 14.88 -25.38 -5.58
N TYR A 244 14.14 -25.38 -4.47
CA TYR A 244 14.48 -26.15 -3.26
C TYR A 244 13.77 -27.50 -3.17
N CYS A 245 12.45 -27.52 -3.40
CA CYS A 245 11.63 -28.72 -3.18
C CYS A 245 11.09 -29.35 -4.48
N SER A 246 11.43 -28.78 -5.65
CA SER A 246 10.95 -29.19 -6.98
C SER A 246 9.43 -29.32 -7.08
N LYS A 247 8.67 -28.61 -6.24
CA LYS A 247 7.21 -28.52 -6.34
C LYS A 247 6.81 -27.37 -7.22
N VAL A 248 5.84 -27.63 -8.10
CA VAL A 248 5.22 -26.59 -8.93
C VAL A 248 4.53 -25.58 -8.01
N GLY A 249 4.89 -24.31 -8.18
CA GLY A 249 4.32 -23.17 -7.48
C GLY A 249 3.79 -22.13 -8.47
N VAL A 250 2.97 -21.23 -7.93
CA VAL A 250 2.54 -20.00 -8.58
C VAL A 250 3.23 -18.85 -7.85
N PHE A 251 3.99 -18.04 -8.58
CA PHE A 251 4.78 -16.94 -8.04
C PHE A 251 4.33 -15.62 -8.68
N VAL A 252 4.06 -14.61 -7.86
CA VAL A 252 3.50 -13.32 -8.30
C VAL A 252 4.55 -12.24 -8.08
N PHE A 253 5.03 -11.66 -9.18
CA PHE A 253 6.03 -10.62 -9.16
C PHE A 253 5.36 -9.25 -9.24
N HIS A 254 5.86 -8.27 -8.50
CA HIS A 254 5.34 -6.90 -8.55
C HIS A 254 6.17 -6.07 -9.54
N LYS A 255 5.62 -4.96 -10.08
CA LYS A 255 6.37 -4.15 -11.04
C LYS A 255 7.58 -3.49 -10.35
N GLY A 256 8.77 -3.69 -10.93
CA GLY A 256 10.05 -3.23 -10.38
C GLY A 256 11.22 -4.18 -10.65
N VAL A 257 10.94 -5.45 -10.96
CA VAL A 257 11.93 -6.54 -11.13
C VAL A 257 12.74 -6.46 -12.44
N HIS A 258 12.88 -5.28 -13.06
CA HIS A 258 13.82 -5.11 -14.17
C HIS A 258 15.24 -4.99 -13.63
N CYS A 259 15.92 -6.13 -13.59
CA CYS A 259 17.32 -6.24 -13.21
C CYS A 259 18.20 -5.27 -14.04
N SER A 260 18.90 -4.35 -13.37
CA SER A 260 19.71 -3.28 -13.98
C SER A 260 21.05 -3.77 -14.56
N LEU A 261 21.14 -5.01 -15.03
CA LEU A 261 22.31 -5.59 -15.68
C LEU A 261 22.29 -5.38 -17.20
N ASN A 262 22.30 -4.10 -17.61
CA ASN A 262 23.02 -3.57 -18.77
C ASN A 262 22.73 -2.06 -18.94
N ARG A 263 23.63 -1.21 -18.44
CA ARG A 263 23.62 0.23 -18.78
C ARG A 263 24.27 0.47 -20.13
N THR A 264 23.47 0.79 -21.15
CA THR A 264 23.89 1.65 -22.27
C THR A 264 22.78 2.62 -22.63
N HIS A 265 23.05 3.92 -22.44
CA HIS A 265 22.38 5.10 -22.99
C HIS A 265 21.02 4.93 -23.70
N SER A 266 19.95 5.50 -23.14
CA SER A 266 19.47 6.82 -23.58
C SER A 266 18.29 7.31 -22.72
N SER A 267 18.28 8.60 -22.39
CA SER A 267 17.20 9.27 -21.68
C SER A 267 15.99 9.53 -22.57
N TYR A 268 14.77 9.26 -22.10
CA TYR A 268 13.58 10.07 -22.40
C TYR A 268 12.60 10.10 -21.24
N LEU A 269 12.10 11.30 -20.93
CA LEU A 269 11.04 11.56 -19.97
C LEU A 269 9.70 11.06 -20.52
N ILE A 270 8.95 10.29 -19.72
CA ILE A 270 7.48 10.23 -19.86
C ILE A 270 6.87 10.47 -18.49
N SER A 271 6.28 11.65 -18.33
CA SER A 271 5.41 12.00 -17.20
C SER A 271 4.05 11.34 -17.41
N THR A 272 3.55 10.58 -16.43
CA THR A 272 2.15 10.15 -16.37
C THR A 272 1.56 10.26 -14.97
N ASN A 273 0.98 11.42 -14.69
CA ASN A 273 -0.19 11.49 -13.81
C ASN A 273 -1.28 10.58 -14.39
N LEU A 274 -1.43 9.34 -13.90
CA LEU A 274 -2.59 8.45 -14.15
C LEU A 274 -2.59 7.15 -13.31
N TYR A 275 -2.18 7.23 -12.03
CA TYR A 275 -2.33 6.12 -11.07
C TYR A 275 -2.99 6.60 -9.77
N ARG A 276 -4.32 6.76 -9.81
CA ARG A 276 -5.14 7.00 -8.60
C ARG A 276 -6.54 6.33 -8.65
N ALA A 277 -6.71 5.32 -9.50
CA ALA A 277 -8.00 4.66 -9.72
C ALA A 277 -7.90 3.15 -10.06
N PHE A 278 -6.96 2.41 -9.44
CA PHE A 278 -6.81 0.96 -9.68
C PHE A 278 -6.26 0.13 -8.49
N SER A 279 -6.58 0.48 -7.23
CA SER A 279 -6.28 -0.36 -6.04
C SER A 279 -7.52 -0.97 -5.34
N LEU A 280 -8.71 -0.91 -5.95
CA LEU A 280 -9.96 -1.39 -5.33
C LEU A 280 -10.80 -2.36 -6.21
N HIS A 281 -10.24 -2.89 -7.29
CA HIS A 281 -10.95 -3.82 -8.20
C HIS A 281 -10.10 -5.02 -8.63
N CYS A 282 -9.54 -5.76 -7.66
CA CYS A 282 -8.89 -7.06 -7.91
C CYS A 282 -9.18 -8.11 -6.82
N ILE A 283 -10.45 -8.23 -6.43
CA ILE A 283 -11.01 -9.46 -5.86
C ILE A 283 -12.19 -9.86 -6.75
N GLN A 284 -12.17 -11.11 -7.24
CA GLN A 284 -13.15 -11.73 -8.15
C GLN A 284 -13.34 -11.04 -9.52
N PHE A 285 -12.71 -11.58 -10.58
CA PHE A 285 -13.36 -11.94 -11.86
C PHE A 285 -12.34 -12.62 -12.80
N PHE A 286 -12.19 -13.95 -12.68
CA PHE A 286 -11.51 -14.78 -13.67
C PHE A 286 -12.23 -16.13 -13.84
N SER A 287 -13.43 -16.06 -14.41
CA SER A 287 -14.10 -17.19 -15.08
C SER A 287 -15.17 -16.63 -16.02
N CYS A 288 -15.31 -17.23 -17.21
CA CYS A 288 -16.22 -16.82 -18.30
C CYS A 288 -16.08 -15.37 -18.81
N CYS A 289 -15.27 -15.20 -19.88
CA CYS A 289 -15.77 -14.55 -21.12
C CYS A 289 -14.77 -14.71 -22.28
N SER A 290 -14.70 -15.93 -22.82
CA SER A 290 -14.22 -16.17 -24.18
C SER A 290 -15.43 -16.50 -25.05
N LEU A 291 -16.18 -15.46 -25.45
CA LEU A 291 -17.26 -15.40 -26.45
C LEU A 291 -18.13 -14.16 -26.14
N CYS A 292 -17.82 -13.03 -26.78
CA CYS A 292 -18.76 -12.01 -27.27
C CYS A 292 -17.95 -10.80 -27.77
N ASP A 293 -17.63 -10.82 -29.06
CA ASP A 293 -17.41 -9.57 -29.79
C ASP A 293 -18.73 -8.77 -29.88
N ALA A 294 -18.57 -7.47 -30.10
CA ALA A 294 -19.51 -6.51 -30.69
C ALA A 294 -20.10 -5.41 -29.80
N GLN A 295 -19.99 -4.21 -30.37
CA GLN A 295 -20.78 -2.98 -30.15
C GLN A 295 -20.52 -2.17 -28.87
N SER A 296 -19.70 -1.15 -29.10
CA SER A 296 -19.68 0.14 -28.40
C SER A 296 -21.05 0.83 -28.41
N GLU A 297 -21.43 1.45 -27.29
CA GLU A 297 -22.27 2.64 -27.30
C GLU A 297 -21.90 3.56 -26.11
N VAL A 298 -22.02 4.88 -26.34
CA VAL A 298 -21.56 5.93 -25.42
C VAL A 298 -22.78 6.62 -24.81
N PHE A 299 -22.82 6.74 -23.48
CA PHE A 299 -23.75 7.64 -22.81
C PHE A 299 -23.09 8.40 -21.65
N ASP A 300 -23.40 9.70 -21.59
CA ASP A 300 -22.83 10.70 -20.69
C ASP A 300 -23.76 11.02 -19.51
N THR A 301 -23.24 11.79 -18.53
CA THR A 301 -23.92 12.49 -17.41
C THR A 301 -24.25 11.69 -16.13
N PRO A 302 -24.47 12.35 -14.97
CA PRO A 302 -23.53 13.27 -14.31
C PRO A 302 -23.36 12.99 -12.79
N TYR A 303 -22.54 13.81 -12.12
CA TYR A 303 -22.22 13.73 -10.68
C TYR A 303 -23.43 13.56 -9.73
N LEU A 304 -23.35 12.57 -8.84
CA LEU A 304 -24.12 12.48 -7.59
C LEU A 304 -23.18 12.17 -6.42
N SER A 305 -23.22 12.96 -5.36
CA SER A 305 -22.45 12.75 -4.14
C SER A 305 -23.10 11.69 -3.26
N PHE A 306 -22.42 10.56 -3.04
CA PHE A 306 -22.88 9.52 -2.12
C PHE A 306 -22.43 9.80 -0.68
N ASN A 307 -23.36 9.60 0.27
CA ASN A 307 -23.10 9.80 1.69
C ASN A 307 -22.72 8.47 2.37
N GLN A 308 -21.79 8.53 3.32
CA GLN A 308 -20.93 7.42 3.75
C GLN A 308 -21.68 6.18 4.28
N ARG A 309 -22.92 6.33 4.74
CA ARG A 309 -23.75 5.23 5.26
C ARG A 309 -24.29 4.30 4.15
N GLN A 310 -24.58 4.81 2.96
CA GLN A 310 -25.14 3.99 1.86
C GLN A 310 -24.13 3.03 1.21
N PHE A 311 -22.83 3.31 1.36
CA PHE A 311 -21.78 2.43 0.83
C PHE A 311 -21.72 1.09 1.57
N TYR A 312 -21.96 1.09 2.89
CA TYR A 312 -21.92 -0.13 3.71
C TYR A 312 -23.11 -1.06 3.44
N ASP A 313 -24.32 -0.52 3.24
CA ASP A 313 -25.51 -1.33 2.97
C ASP A 313 -25.42 -2.04 1.60
N PHE A 314 -24.88 -1.38 0.57
CA PHE A 314 -24.70 -1.96 -0.78
C PHE A 314 -23.72 -3.15 -0.81
N VAL A 315 -22.67 -3.09 0.00
CA VAL A 315 -21.71 -4.20 0.16
C VAL A 315 -22.39 -5.41 0.82
N TRP A 316 -23.40 -5.21 1.68
CA TRP A 316 -23.95 -6.28 2.50
C TRP A 316 -25.02 -7.15 1.80
N GLU A 317 -25.89 -6.56 0.98
CA GLU A 317 -26.89 -7.35 0.22
C GLU A 317 -26.27 -8.24 -0.86
N SER A 318 -25.06 -7.91 -1.35
CA SER A 318 -24.40 -8.63 -2.45
C SER A 318 -23.87 -10.03 -2.08
N PHE A 319 -23.83 -10.41 -0.79
CA PHE A 319 -23.19 -11.64 -0.32
C PHE A 319 -24.13 -12.80 0.07
N ILE A 320 -25.45 -12.62 -0.01
CA ILE A 320 -26.43 -13.67 0.35
C ILE A 320 -27.38 -13.97 -0.81
N TYR A 321 -26.94 -14.77 -1.78
CA TYR A 321 -27.69 -15.90 -2.38
C TYR A 321 -26.93 -16.54 -3.56
N SER A 322 -26.49 -17.80 -3.43
CA SER A 322 -26.31 -18.69 -4.59
C SER A 322 -26.25 -20.17 -4.19
N PRO A 323 -27.27 -21.00 -4.52
CA PRO A 323 -27.26 -22.43 -4.20
C PRO A 323 -26.55 -23.25 -5.30
N VAL A 324 -25.60 -24.09 -4.87
CA VAL A 324 -24.89 -25.03 -5.75
C VAL A 324 -25.84 -26.03 -6.41
N ARG A 325 -25.75 -26.20 -7.73
CA ARG A 325 -26.28 -27.39 -8.44
C ARG A 325 -25.21 -28.02 -9.33
N HIS A 326 -24.73 -29.20 -8.94
CA HIS A 326 -24.10 -30.12 -9.88
C HIS A 326 -25.09 -30.58 -10.96
N LYS A 327 -24.58 -30.80 -12.18
CA LYS A 327 -25.29 -31.54 -13.24
C LYS A 327 -24.41 -32.68 -13.76
N SER A 328 -24.99 -33.87 -13.83
CA SER A 328 -24.61 -34.97 -14.74
C SER A 328 -25.90 -35.71 -15.14
N PRO A 329 -25.95 -36.43 -16.28
CA PRO A 329 -27.13 -36.37 -17.15
C PRO A 329 -27.97 -37.65 -17.26
N LEU A 330 -29.11 -37.55 -18.00
CA LEU A 330 -30.00 -38.61 -18.53
C LEU A 330 -30.82 -39.39 -17.47
N HIS A 331 -32.16 -39.36 -17.43
CA HIS A 331 -33.12 -39.82 -18.46
C HIS A 331 -34.59 -39.38 -18.17
N LEU A 332 -35.34 -39.10 -19.25
CA LEU A 332 -36.77 -39.39 -19.55
C LEU A 332 -37.96 -39.12 -18.56
N PHE A 333 -39.09 -38.75 -19.21
CA PHE A 333 -40.52 -38.85 -18.85
C PHE A 333 -41.29 -37.70 -18.12
N THR A 334 -42.15 -37.05 -18.94
CA THR A 334 -43.54 -36.55 -18.70
C THR A 334 -43.90 -35.40 -17.72
N LYS A 335 -44.53 -34.37 -18.32
CA LYS A 335 -45.55 -33.44 -17.77
C LYS A 335 -46.86 -34.19 -17.41
N PRO A 336 -47.86 -33.64 -16.67
CA PRO A 336 -48.25 -32.22 -16.46
C PRO A 336 -48.20 -31.78 -14.97
N SER A 337 -48.86 -30.75 -14.41
CA SER A 337 -49.97 -29.86 -14.82
C SER A 337 -49.90 -28.43 -14.21
N LEU A 338 -51.03 -27.70 -14.14
CA LEU A 338 -51.20 -26.34 -13.60
C LEU A 338 -52.00 -26.34 -12.28
N VAL A 339 -51.79 -25.32 -11.42
CA VAL A 339 -52.76 -24.30 -10.95
C VAL A 339 -52.09 -23.41 -9.87
N PRO A 340 -52.32 -22.08 -9.82
CA PRO A 340 -51.59 -21.17 -8.94
C PRO A 340 -52.37 -20.76 -7.68
N HIS A 341 -51.65 -20.27 -6.66
CA HIS A 341 -52.23 -19.42 -5.61
C HIS A 341 -51.35 -18.19 -5.33
N SER A 342 -52.03 -17.08 -5.06
CA SER A 342 -51.53 -15.72 -4.90
C SER A 342 -50.97 -15.43 -3.51
N ILE A 343 -50.18 -14.35 -3.40
CA ILE A 343 -50.39 -13.25 -2.44
C ILE A 343 -49.73 -11.98 -2.99
N SER A 344 -50.34 -10.84 -2.69
CA SER A 344 -50.03 -9.51 -3.25
C SER A 344 -49.01 -8.75 -2.41
N PHE A 345 -48.18 -7.91 -3.05
CA PHE A 345 -47.70 -6.67 -2.44
C PHE A 345 -47.83 -5.52 -3.46
N SER A 346 -48.39 -4.40 -2.98
CA SER A 346 -48.81 -3.27 -3.82
C SER A 346 -47.66 -2.31 -4.08
N PHE A 347 -47.40 -2.01 -5.35
CA PHE A 347 -46.62 -0.84 -5.76
C PHE A 347 -47.55 0.36 -5.89
N CYS A 348 -47.20 1.48 -5.25
CA CYS A 348 -47.82 2.77 -5.53
C CYS A 348 -46.74 3.80 -5.85
N PHE A 349 -46.44 3.95 -7.14
CA PHE A 349 -45.66 5.07 -7.68
C PHE A 349 -46.57 6.30 -7.75
N SER A 350 -46.12 7.44 -7.23
CA SER A 350 -46.27 8.80 -7.81
C SER A 350 -46.08 9.89 -6.76
N LEU A 351 -45.10 10.76 -6.96
CA LEU A 351 -45.39 12.16 -7.32
C LEU A 351 -44.12 12.91 -7.74
N LEU A 352 -44.22 13.54 -8.92
CA LEU A 352 -43.29 14.57 -9.39
C LEU A 352 -43.53 15.87 -8.62
N ARG A 353 -42.48 16.44 -8.01
CA ARG A 353 -42.13 17.87 -8.13
C ARG A 353 -40.72 18.16 -7.64
#